data_AF-H7GFB1-F1
#
_entry.id   AF-H7GFB1-F1
#
_cell.length_a   1.000
_cell.length_b   1.000
_cell.length_c   1.000
_cell.angle_alpha   90.00
_cell.angle_beta   90.00
_cell.angle_gamma   90.00
#
_symmetry.space_group_name_H-M   'P 1'
#
loop_
_entity.id
_entity.type
_entity.pdbx_description
1 polymer ?
#
loop_
_entity_poly.entity_id
_entity_poly.type
_entity_poly.pdbx_seq_one_letter_code
_entity_poly.pdbx_strand_id
1 'polypeptide(L)'
;MAMDLKALAQQVAQAQPFTQHLGAELLSAKPGEGAFALEVRPEFYQHLGMVHGGVITALLDNALTFAGGTVLGAEVLTVEFKVNFLRPAKG
;
A
#
# COMPACT_ATOMS: atom_id res chain seq x y z
N MET A 1 -26.94 5.35 5.27
CA MET A 1 -26.20 5.86 4.10
C MET A 1 -24.91 5.08 4.03
N ALA A 2 -24.73 4.23 3.02
CA ALA A 2 -23.45 3.55 2.83
C ALA A 2 -22.40 4.64 2.56
N MET A 3 -21.48 4.83 3.49
CA MET A 3 -20.33 5.69 3.29
C MET A 3 -19.61 5.20 2.04
N ASP A 4 -19.25 6.10 1.12
CA ASP A 4 -18.50 5.71 -0.08
C ASP A 4 -17.17 5.09 0.38
N LEU A 5 -17.07 3.76 0.24
CA LEU A 5 -15.91 2.97 0.66
C LEU A 5 -14.62 3.53 0.09
N LYS A 6 -14.68 4.04 -1.15
CA LYS A 6 -13.54 4.65 -1.81
C LYS A 6 -13.15 5.95 -1.13
N ALA A 7 -14.11 6.81 -0.82
CA ALA A 7 -13.85 8.08 -0.13
C ALA A 7 -13.27 7.85 1.28
N LEU A 8 -13.80 6.89 2.04
CA LEU A 8 -13.26 6.53 3.35
C LEU A 8 -11.82 5.99 3.22
N ALA A 9 -11.58 5.07 2.29
CA ALA A 9 -10.24 4.54 2.06
C ALA A 9 -9.26 5.67 1.66
N GLN A 10 -9.66 6.58 0.78
CA GLN A 10 -8.82 7.74 0.43
C GLN A 10 -8.47 8.60 1.66
N GLN A 11 -9.45 8.86 2.55
CA GLN A 11 -9.20 9.59 3.79
C GLN A 11 -8.22 8.85 4.71
N VAL A 12 -8.37 7.54 4.87
CA VAL A 12 -7.45 6.72 5.67
C VAL A 12 -6.03 6.75 5.07
N ALA A 13 -5.88 6.61 3.75
CA ALA A 13 -4.58 6.65 3.08
C ALA A 13 -3.90 8.03 3.22
N GLN A 14 -4.68 9.11 3.18
CA GLN A 14 -4.20 10.48 3.40
C GLN A 14 -3.79 10.75 4.84
N ALA A 15 -4.41 10.06 5.80
CA ALA A 15 -4.08 10.18 7.22
C ALA A 15 -2.80 9.42 7.63
N GLN A 16 -2.25 8.55 6.77
CA GLN A 16 -1.03 7.78 7.05
C GLN A 16 0.24 8.57 6.62
N PRO A 17 1.04 9.13 7.54
CA PRO A 17 2.20 9.95 7.17
C PRO A 17 3.26 9.16 6.39
N PHE A 18 3.39 7.86 6.65
CA PHE A 18 4.30 6.99 5.93
C PHE A 18 3.87 6.78 4.47
N THR A 19 2.57 6.52 4.23
CA THR A 19 1.99 6.43 2.87
C THR A 19 2.20 7.73 2.10
N GLN A 20 2.02 8.88 2.75
CA GLN A 20 2.31 10.20 2.17
C GLN A 20 3.80 10.38 1.85
N HIS A 21 4.70 10.00 2.75
CA HIS A 21 6.14 10.09 2.53
C HIS A 21 6.61 9.24 1.32
N LEU A 22 6.04 8.05 1.16
CA LEU A 22 6.31 7.21 0.00
C LEU A 22 5.72 7.80 -1.30
N GLY A 23 4.74 8.69 -1.22
CA GLY A 23 3.98 9.14 -2.40
C GLY A 23 3.13 8.01 -2.98
N ALA A 24 2.64 7.11 -2.12
CA ALA A 24 1.79 6.01 -2.55
C ALA A 24 0.33 6.44 -2.66
N GLU A 25 -0.31 6.07 -3.76
CA GLU A 25 -1.67 6.46 -4.13
C GLU A 25 -2.59 5.24 -4.14
N LEU A 26 -3.76 5.37 -3.53
CA LEU A 26 -4.83 4.38 -3.62
C LEU A 26 -5.51 4.48 -4.99
N LEU A 27 -5.35 3.46 -5.82
CA LEU A 27 -5.98 3.37 -7.13
C LEU A 27 -7.44 2.88 -7.03
N SER A 28 -7.68 1.87 -6.20
CA SER A 28 -9.03 1.33 -5.98
C SER A 28 -9.15 0.63 -4.64
N ALA A 29 -10.34 0.73 -4.04
CA ALA A 29 -10.76 -0.06 -2.89
C ALA A 29 -12.13 -0.68 -3.20
N LYS A 30 -12.24 -2.00 -3.06
CA LYS A 30 -13.48 -2.77 -3.19
C LYS A 30 -13.52 -3.81 -2.06
N PRO A 31 -14.68 -4.43 -1.76
CA PRO A 31 -14.73 -5.50 -0.76
C PRO A 31 -13.70 -6.61 -1.04
N GLY A 32 -12.72 -6.76 -0.15
CA GLY A 32 -11.64 -7.73 -0.25
C GLY A 32 -10.48 -7.34 -1.17
N GLU A 33 -10.48 -6.13 -1.74
CA GLU A 33 -9.46 -5.68 -2.69
C GLU A 33 -8.96 -4.26 -2.37
N GLY A 34 -7.64 -4.10 -2.37
CA GLY A 34 -6.96 -2.81 -2.29
C GLY A 34 -5.86 -2.76 -3.35
N ALA A 35 -5.80 -1.68 -4.11
CA ALA A 35 -4.76 -1.46 -5.12
C ALA A 35 -4.07 -0.13 -4.86
N PHE A 36 -2.74 -0.18 -4.77
CA PHE A 36 -1.90 1.00 -4.63
C PHE A 36 -0.84 1.05 -5.73
N ALA A 37 -0.41 2.26 -6.06
CA ALA A 37 0.78 2.50 -6.88
C ALA A 37 1.62 3.62 -6.24
N LEU A 38 2.88 3.70 -6.63
CA LEU A 38 3.74 4.83 -6.34
C LEU A 38 4.66 5.07 -7.53
N GLU A 39 5.12 6.30 -7.68
CA GLU A 39 6.20 6.64 -8.60
C GLU A 39 7.55 6.31 -7.96
N VAL A 40 8.39 5.56 -8.65
CA VAL A 40 9.72 5.18 -8.14
C VAL A 40 10.69 6.36 -8.24
N ARG A 41 11.22 6.81 -7.10
CA ARG A 41 12.19 7.91 -7.00
C ARG A 41 13.61 7.41 -6.71
N PRO A 42 14.67 8.20 -7.00
CA PRO A 42 16.05 7.79 -6.80
C PRO A 42 16.37 7.25 -5.40
N GLU A 43 15.76 7.80 -4.36
CA GLU A 43 15.94 7.37 -2.96
C GLU A 43 15.31 6.00 -2.64
N PHE A 44 14.48 5.45 -3.54
CA PHE A 44 13.85 4.13 -3.35
C PHE A 44 14.68 2.97 -3.88
N TYR A 45 15.80 3.23 -4.56
CA TYR A 45 16.69 2.17 -5.00
C TYR A 45 17.56 1.66 -3.85
N GLN A 46 17.80 0.35 -3.82
CA GLN A 46 18.91 -0.22 -3.06
C GLN A 46 20.25 -0.04 -3.80
N HIS A 47 21.35 -0.46 -3.18
CA HIS A 47 22.72 -0.22 -3.63
C HIS A 47 23.12 -0.81 -5.00
N LEU A 48 22.29 -1.68 -5.61
CA LEU A 48 22.48 -2.24 -6.95
C LEU A 48 21.55 -1.60 -8.00
N GLY A 49 20.85 -0.52 -7.68
CA GLY A 49 19.96 0.19 -8.61
C GLY A 49 18.62 -0.51 -8.86
N MET A 50 18.19 -1.40 -7.97
CA MET A 50 16.85 -2.03 -7.99
C MET A 50 15.98 -1.41 -6.91
N VAL A 51 14.66 -1.42 -7.04
CA VAL A 51 13.78 -0.90 -5.98
C VAL A 51 14.01 -1.67 -4.69
N HIS A 52 14.20 -0.95 -3.58
CA HIS A 52 14.44 -1.53 -2.27
C HIS A 52 13.26 -2.42 -1.85
N GLY A 53 13.53 -3.63 -1.38
CA GLY A 53 12.48 -4.59 -0.99
C GLY A 53 11.49 -4.00 0.02
N GLY A 54 11.97 -3.17 0.94
CA GLY A 54 11.14 -2.42 1.90
C GLY A 54 10.07 -1.52 1.27
N VAL A 55 10.35 -0.90 0.12
CA VAL A 55 9.37 -0.06 -0.59
C VAL A 55 8.27 -0.94 -1.19
N ILE A 56 8.65 -2.06 -1.80
CA ILE A 56 7.71 -3.04 -2.36
C ILE A 56 6.82 -3.63 -1.26
N THR A 57 7.41 -4.02 -0.11
CA THR A 57 6.64 -4.58 1.00
C THR A 57 5.75 -3.55 1.67
N ALA A 58 6.17 -2.29 1.78
CA ALA A 58 5.32 -1.22 2.30
C ALA A 58 4.08 -1.00 1.41
N LEU A 59 4.25 -1.01 0.09
CA LEU A 59 3.14 -0.90 -0.85
C LEU A 59 2.19 -2.10 -0.74
N LEU A 60 2.74 -3.31 -0.60
CA LEU A 60 1.96 -4.53 -0.40
C LEU A 60 1.21 -4.53 0.93
N ASP A 61 1.84 -4.09 2.02
CA ASP A 61 1.23 -4.01 3.35
C ASP A 61 0.04 -3.05 3.35
N ASN A 62 0.18 -1.89 2.67
CA ASN A 62 -0.94 -0.98 2.43
C ASN A 62 -2.06 -1.66 1.64
N ALA A 63 -1.75 -2.34 0.53
CA ALA A 63 -2.76 -3.03 -0.26
C ALA A 63 -3.54 -4.09 0.56
N LEU A 64 -2.82 -4.90 1.35
CA LEU A 64 -3.41 -5.93 2.22
C LEU A 64 -4.26 -5.33 3.35
N THR A 65 -3.74 -4.31 4.03
CA THR A 65 -4.46 -3.62 5.11
C THR A 65 -5.76 -3.01 4.59
N PHE A 66 -5.74 -2.39 3.41
CA PHE A 66 -6.93 -1.81 2.81
C PHE A 66 -7.92 -2.86 2.32
N ALA A 67 -7.44 -3.93 1.69
CA ALA A 67 -8.28 -5.07 1.32
C ALA A 67 -9.00 -5.66 2.54
N GLY A 68 -8.25 -5.93 3.63
CA GLY A 68 -8.82 -6.40 4.89
C GLY A 68 -9.79 -5.39 5.51
N GLY A 69 -9.43 -4.11 5.52
CA GLY A 69 -10.25 -3.06 6.10
C GLY A 69 -11.59 -2.84 5.39
N THR A 70 -11.66 -3.12 4.09
CA THR A 70 -12.93 -3.08 3.35
C THR A 70 -13.94 -4.16 3.78
N VAL A 71 -13.47 -5.22 4.45
CA VAL A 71 -14.31 -6.35 4.92
C VAL A 71 -14.48 -6.32 6.44
N LEU A 72 -13.42 -5.99 7.17
CA LEU A 72 -13.35 -6.07 8.64
C LEU A 72 -13.57 -4.72 9.34
N GLY A 73 -13.56 -3.60 8.60
CA GLY A 73 -13.61 -2.24 9.14
C GLY A 73 -12.23 -1.56 9.16
N ALA A 74 -12.20 -0.24 9.40
CA ALA A 74 -10.98 0.56 9.24
C ALA A 74 -9.90 0.32 10.31
N GLU A 75 -10.25 -0.30 11.45
CA GLU A 75 -9.35 -0.55 12.58
C GLU A 75 -8.64 -1.90 12.46
N VAL A 76 -7.92 -2.10 11.36
CA VAL A 76 -7.12 -3.31 11.09
C VAL A 76 -5.62 -3.01 11.17
N LEU A 77 -4.85 -3.97 11.69
CA LEU A 77 -3.40 -3.89 11.78
C LEU A 77 -2.77 -5.20 11.35
N THR A 78 -1.67 -5.09 10.62
CA THR A 78 -0.85 -6.23 10.21
C THR A 78 -0.17 -6.86 11.42
N VAL A 79 -0.41 -8.16 11.63
CA VAL A 79 0.31 -8.97 12.62
C VAL A 79 1.54 -9.60 11.97
N GLU A 80 1.38 -10.17 10.78
CA GLU A 80 2.45 -10.78 10.00
C GLU A 80 2.04 -10.83 8.51
N PHE A 81 3.04 -10.87 7.63
CA PHE A 81 2.88 -11.35 6.26
C PHE A 81 4.21 -11.91 5.76
N LYS A 82 4.15 -12.71 4.68
CA LYS A 82 5.33 -13.27 4.02
C LYS A 82 5.39 -12.86 2.55
N VAL A 83 6.50 -12.28 2.12
CA VAL A 83 6.75 -11.93 0.71
C VAL A 83 7.77 -12.87 0.08
N ASN A 84 7.55 -13.23 -1.18
CA ASN A 84 8.54 -13.86 -2.05
C ASN A 84 8.84 -12.90 -3.20
N PHE A 85 10.09 -12.45 -3.33
CA PHE A 85 10.51 -11.63 -4.47
C PHE A 85 10.90 -12.54 -5.64
N LEU A 86 10.10 -12.53 -6.71
CA LEU A 86 10.31 -13.41 -7.86
C LEU A 86 11.31 -12.84 -8.89
N ARG A 87 11.40 -11.51 -8.95
CA ARG A 87 12.30 -10.77 -9.85
C ARG A 87 12.65 -9.40 -9.27
N PRO A 88 13.82 -8.82 -9.60
CA PRO A 88 14.13 -7.45 -9.25
C PRO A 88 13.14 -6.46 -9.88
N ALA A 89 12.68 -5.47 -9.10
CA ALA A 89 11.88 -4.37 -9.62
C ALA A 89 12.81 -3.21 -10.05
N LYS A 90 12.51 -2.63 -11.22
CA LYS A 90 13.36 -1.60 -11.86
C LYS A 90 12.68 -0.22 -11.98
N GLY A 91 11.42 -0.11 -11.55
CA GLY A 91 10.51 0.96 -11.98
C GLY A 91 9.63 0.48 -13.13
#